data_AF-A0A5J4VPU9-F1
#
_entry.id   AF-A0A5J4VPU9-F1
#
_cell.length_a   1.000
_cell.length_b   1.000
_cell.length_c   1.000
_cell.angle_alpha   90.00
_cell.angle_beta   90.00
_cell.angle_gamma   90.00
#
_symmetry.space_group_name_H-M   'P 1'
#
loop_
_entity.id
_entity.type
_entity.pdbx_description
1 polymer ?
#
loop_
_entity_poly.entity_id
_entity_poly.type
_entity_poly.pdbx_seq_one_letter_code
_entity_poly.pdbx_strand_id
1 'polypeptide(L)'
;MENMIEVVDLEKKEDDDEEEDVEEEQTDEQLVSWIEFRNDSIIRCPFCRGEMNSSVFAEHLRPRHRKIQVEILRVFVSVNRIIQEVEQSKQPVQGDFIEAQQKRIGKRKNRQNQIKMDQEKEKEKEKENSQLEITELKCPFCNKFLQVTQVTDHVTTVHKDNQSIYFEAQLFTENIELIQEQEDSDIDWIIFKQEKDIKCPICLNVMPNTSIPKHLKTKHNALQVEQLKQCTITHQIIQQYNKSIREGNKSTYDKFVQRFGTSIVKTVQIYNKGVEIAQNSFVAAKQMFNYVGNYFKKK
;
A
#
# COMPACT_ATOMS: atom_id res chain seq x y z
N MET A 1 -44.04 -15.13 -18.06
CA MET A 1 -43.30 -15.39 -16.81
C MET A 1 -42.42 -14.18 -16.58
N GLU A 2 -42.94 -13.26 -15.80
CA GLU A 2 -42.30 -12.00 -15.43
C GLU A 2 -41.38 -12.31 -14.24
N ASN A 3 -40.06 -12.15 -14.42
CA ASN A 3 -39.13 -12.25 -13.30
C ASN A 3 -38.87 -10.85 -12.75
N MET A 4 -39.36 -10.66 -11.53
CA MET A 4 -39.14 -9.51 -10.67
C MET A 4 -37.66 -9.34 -10.34
N ILE A 5 -37.25 -8.08 -10.32
CA ILE A 5 -35.97 -7.55 -9.91
C ILE A 5 -35.96 -7.48 -8.38
N GLU A 6 -34.91 -7.99 -7.74
CA GLU A 6 -34.59 -7.74 -6.33
C GLU A 6 -33.35 -6.85 -6.26
N VAL A 7 -33.54 -5.58 -5.89
CA VAL A 7 -32.49 -4.61 -5.63
C VAL A 7 -32.16 -4.69 -4.14
N VAL A 8 -30.92 -5.00 -3.80
CA VAL A 8 -30.42 -5.00 -2.42
C VAL A 8 -29.72 -3.66 -2.19
N ASP A 9 -30.37 -2.78 -1.45
CA ASP A 9 -29.77 -1.54 -0.93
C ASP A 9 -28.85 -1.88 0.25
N LEU A 10 -27.56 -1.52 0.10
CA LEU A 10 -26.54 -1.59 1.14
C LEU A 10 -26.20 -0.16 1.58
N GLU A 11 -26.94 0.34 2.56
CA GLU A 11 -26.58 1.54 3.31
C GLU A 11 -25.38 1.21 4.22
N LYS A 12 -24.22 1.81 3.92
CA LYS A 12 -23.07 1.84 4.83
C LYS A 12 -23.15 3.13 5.64
N LYS A 13 -23.22 2.95 6.96
CA LYS A 13 -23.12 3.99 7.98
C LYS A 13 -21.71 4.56 8.00
N GLU A 14 -21.62 5.89 8.00
CA GLU A 14 -20.44 6.67 8.32
C GLU A 14 -20.44 6.88 9.84
N ASP A 15 -19.38 6.44 10.51
CA ASP A 15 -19.14 6.69 11.93
C ASP A 15 -18.27 7.97 12.03
N ASP A 16 -18.88 9.06 12.48
CA ASP A 16 -18.23 10.33 12.83
C ASP A 16 -17.78 10.27 14.30
N ASP A 17 -16.47 10.11 14.53
CA ASP A 17 -15.85 10.27 15.84
C ASP A 17 -15.48 11.76 16.06
N GLU A 18 -16.36 12.51 16.73
CA GLU A 18 -16.07 13.84 17.26
C GLU A 18 -15.24 13.72 18.56
N GLU A 19 -13.94 14.02 18.49
CA GLU A 19 -13.10 14.22 19.68
C GLU A 19 -13.39 15.61 20.29
N GLU A 20 -14.16 15.65 21.37
CA GLU A 20 -14.30 16.84 22.24
C GLU A 20 -13.05 17.00 23.13
N ASP A 21 -12.30 18.08 22.90
CA ASP A 21 -11.23 18.55 23.79
C ASP A 21 -11.85 19.05 25.12
N VAL A 22 -11.78 18.23 26.16
CA VAL A 22 -12.12 18.64 27.53
C VAL A 22 -10.94 19.42 28.13
N GLU A 23 -11.07 20.74 28.21
CA GLU A 23 -10.20 21.56 29.06
C GLU A 23 -10.51 21.22 30.54
N GLU A 24 -9.71 20.35 31.15
CA GLU A 24 -9.77 20.10 32.60
C GLU A 24 -9.41 21.39 33.37
N GLU A 25 -10.43 22.12 33.82
CA GLU A 25 -10.28 23.12 34.89
C GLU A 25 -9.72 22.40 36.13
N GLN A 26 -8.43 22.60 36.42
CA GLN A 26 -7.83 22.15 37.68
C GLN A 26 -8.58 22.79 38.85
N THR A 27 -9.37 21.97 39.55
CA THR A 27 -10.23 22.45 40.64
C THR A 27 -9.38 22.87 41.85
N ASP A 28 -9.84 23.94 42.52
CA ASP A 28 -9.21 24.55 43.71
C ASP A 28 -9.01 23.59 44.91
N GLU A 29 -9.54 22.37 44.84
CA GLU A 29 -9.30 21.28 45.78
C GLU A 29 -7.89 20.70 45.67
N GLN A 30 -7.32 20.64 44.45
CA GLN A 30 -5.93 20.26 44.26
C GLN A 30 -4.96 21.25 44.92
N LEU A 31 -5.36 22.50 45.11
CA LEU A 31 -4.52 23.55 45.70
C LEU A 31 -4.19 23.33 47.18
N VAL A 32 -5.07 22.63 47.90
CA VAL A 32 -4.98 22.43 49.36
C VAL A 32 -4.08 21.26 49.72
N SER A 33 -3.97 20.24 48.85
CA SER A 33 -3.12 19.07 49.13
C SER A 33 -1.62 19.36 48.97
N TRP A 34 -1.23 20.50 48.40
CA TRP A 34 0.17 20.78 48.03
C TRP A 34 1.03 21.26 49.17
N ILE A 35 0.41 21.68 50.28
CA ILE A 35 1.13 22.13 51.46
C ILE A 35 1.08 21.02 52.50
N GLU A 36 1.86 19.96 52.26
CA GLU A 36 2.12 18.89 53.22
C GLU A 36 2.97 19.43 54.37
N PHE A 37 2.34 20.11 55.29
CA PHE A 37 2.94 20.38 56.57
C PHE A 37 2.92 19.10 57.39
N ARG A 38 3.94 18.90 58.25
CA ARG A 38 3.85 17.87 59.28
C ARG A 38 2.58 18.14 60.10
N ASN A 39 1.68 17.15 60.12
CA ASN A 39 0.51 17.14 60.99
C ASN A 39 1.00 17.47 62.41
N ASP A 40 0.41 18.50 63.02
CA ASP A 40 0.71 19.05 64.37
C ASP A 40 1.74 20.18 64.50
N SER A 41 2.21 20.77 63.40
CA SER A 41 3.05 21.98 63.48
C SER A 41 2.24 23.26 63.63
N ILE A 42 2.59 24.12 64.60
CA ILE A 42 2.09 25.49 64.65
C ILE A 42 2.85 26.31 63.61
N ILE A 43 2.10 26.94 62.71
CA ILE A 43 2.62 27.74 61.60
C ILE A 43 2.22 29.19 61.81
N ARG A 44 3.19 30.07 61.58
CA ARG A 44 2.95 31.50 61.57
C ARG A 44 2.64 31.97 60.16
N CYS A 45 1.47 32.57 59.96
CA CYS A 45 1.10 33.12 58.66
C CYS A 45 2.04 34.27 58.26
N PRO A 46 2.64 34.23 57.06
CA PRO A 46 3.60 35.26 56.65
C PRO A 46 2.95 36.63 56.44
N PHE A 47 1.63 36.68 56.26
CA PHE A 47 0.90 37.90 55.94
C PHE A 47 0.33 38.61 57.18
N CYS A 48 -0.41 37.91 58.04
CA CYS A 48 -1.00 38.50 59.25
C CYS A 48 -0.24 38.16 60.53
N ARG A 49 0.81 37.33 60.45
CA ARG A 49 1.62 36.84 61.59
C ARG A 49 0.84 36.07 62.66
N GLY A 50 -0.42 35.70 62.39
CA GLY A 50 -1.21 34.83 63.25
C GLY A 50 -0.60 33.43 63.29
N GLU A 51 -0.61 32.83 64.47
CA GLU A 51 -0.18 31.45 64.70
C GLU A 51 -1.41 30.54 64.63
N MET A 52 -1.29 29.43 63.91
CA MET A 52 -2.38 28.47 63.74
C MET A 52 -1.81 27.08 63.52
N ASN A 53 -2.63 26.05 63.72
CA ASN A 53 -2.23 24.69 63.36
C ASN A 53 -2.10 24.59 61.83
N SER A 54 -1.12 23.81 61.36
CA SER A 54 -0.89 23.57 59.95
C SER A 54 -2.12 23.03 59.21
N SER A 55 -2.96 22.24 59.89
CA SER A 55 -4.18 21.66 59.33
C SER A 55 -5.22 22.71 58.90
N VAL A 56 -5.23 23.89 59.55
CA VAL A 56 -6.19 24.98 59.26
C VAL A 56 -5.55 26.12 58.46
N PHE A 57 -4.30 25.96 58.03
CA PHE A 57 -3.55 27.02 57.35
C PHE A 57 -4.16 27.39 55.98
N ALA A 58 -4.58 26.40 55.19
CA ALA A 58 -5.22 26.63 53.90
C ALA A 58 -6.56 27.37 54.05
N GLU A 59 -7.36 26.99 55.05
CA GLU A 59 -8.62 27.64 55.39
C GLU A 59 -8.41 29.07 55.91
N HIS A 60 -7.29 29.34 56.57
CA HIS A 60 -6.93 30.69 57.00
C HIS A 60 -6.56 31.61 55.82
N LEU A 61 -5.87 31.08 54.80
CA LEU A 61 -5.37 31.87 53.68
C LEU A 61 -6.50 32.45 52.82
N ARG A 62 -7.55 31.65 52.55
CA ARG A 62 -8.65 31.99 51.62
C ARG A 62 -9.48 33.22 52.01
N PRO A 63 -9.99 33.37 53.25
CA PRO A 63 -10.89 34.47 53.61
C PRO A 63 -10.17 35.72 54.12
N ARG A 64 -8.90 35.63 54.54
CA ARG A 64 -8.21 36.72 55.25
C ARG A 64 -7.13 37.43 54.45
N HIS A 65 -6.75 36.91 53.28
CA HIS A 65 -5.68 37.47 52.45
C HIS A 65 -6.16 37.66 51.02
N ARG A 66 -5.54 38.60 50.31
CA ARG A 66 -5.88 38.86 48.91
C ARG A 66 -5.41 37.69 48.05
N LYS A 67 -6.17 37.36 47.00
CA LYS A 67 -5.85 36.29 46.04
C LYS A 67 -4.38 36.32 45.56
N ILE A 68 -3.88 37.50 45.23
CA ILE A 68 -2.49 37.70 44.79
C ILE A 68 -1.44 37.31 45.85
N GLN A 69 -1.73 37.49 47.14
CA GLN A 69 -0.83 37.09 48.23
C GLN A 69 -0.79 35.56 48.35
N VAL A 70 -1.94 34.91 48.19
CA VAL A 70 -2.05 33.44 48.19
C VAL A 70 -1.29 32.84 47.01
N GLU A 71 -1.41 33.44 45.82
CA GLU A 71 -0.66 33.03 44.62
C GLU A 71 0.86 33.20 44.79
N ILE A 72 1.32 34.33 45.36
CA ILE A 72 2.74 34.54 45.66
C ILE A 72 3.27 33.47 46.62
N LEU A 73 2.52 33.13 47.68
CA LEU A 73 2.90 32.08 48.60
C LEU A 73 2.97 30.71 47.93
N ARG A 74 2.04 30.43 47.01
CA ARG A 74 2.01 29.18 46.22
C ARG A 74 3.30 29.02 45.42
N VAL A 75 3.69 30.04 44.67
CA VAL A 75 4.94 30.04 43.89
C VAL A 75 6.14 29.84 44.82
N PHE A 76 6.17 30.52 45.96
CA PHE A 76 7.27 30.42 46.92
C PHE A 76 7.41 29.00 47.51
N VAL A 77 6.29 28.35 47.86
CA VAL A 77 6.29 26.96 48.36
C VAL A 77 6.76 25.99 47.27
N SER A 78 6.27 26.15 46.02
CA SER A 78 6.68 25.32 44.89
C SER A 78 8.18 25.43 44.59
N VAL A 79 8.75 26.65 44.62
CA VAL A 79 10.18 26.86 44.41
C VAL A 79 11.02 26.21 45.51
N ASN A 80 10.63 26.37 46.79
CA ASN A 80 11.36 25.75 47.89
C ASN A 80 11.32 24.21 47.86
N ARG A 81 10.21 23.62 47.41
CA ARG A 81 10.11 22.18 47.20
C ARG A 81 11.08 21.69 46.12
N ILE A 82 11.14 22.38 44.97
CA ILE A 82 12.09 22.06 43.90
C ILE A 82 13.53 22.16 44.41
N ILE A 83 13.85 23.18 45.22
CA ILE A 83 15.17 23.32 45.84
C ILE A 83 15.47 22.12 46.75
N GLN A 84 14.54 21.70 47.60
CA GLN A 84 14.70 20.53 48.47
C GLN A 84 14.88 19.23 47.67
N GLU A 85 14.10 19.03 46.61
CA GLU A 85 14.22 17.86 45.73
C GLU A 85 15.59 17.84 45.03
N VAL A 86 16.09 19.00 44.59
CA VAL A 86 17.43 19.15 44.01
C VAL A 86 18.53 18.88 45.06
N GLU A 87 18.37 19.36 46.29
CA GLU A 87 19.34 19.11 47.37
C GLU A 87 19.36 17.64 47.80
N GLN A 88 18.20 16.97 47.87
CA GLN A 88 18.12 15.53 48.12
C GLN A 88 18.70 14.71 46.96
N SER A 89 18.57 15.18 45.72
CA SER A 89 19.19 14.53 44.54
C SER A 89 20.72 14.63 44.50
N LYS A 90 21.34 15.49 45.33
CA LYS A 90 22.80 15.62 45.45
C LYS A 90 23.43 14.64 46.45
N GLN A 91 22.64 13.76 47.10
CA GLN A 91 23.23 12.63 47.81
C GLN A 91 23.91 11.68 46.81
N PRO A 92 25.13 11.18 47.08
CA PRO A 92 25.90 10.42 46.10
C PRO A 92 25.25 9.06 45.86
N VAL A 93 24.49 8.93 44.78
CA VAL A 93 24.03 7.63 44.29
C VAL A 93 25.24 6.92 43.68
N GLN A 94 25.59 5.79 44.30
CA GLN A 94 26.64 4.85 43.90
C GLN A 94 26.64 4.56 42.39
N GLY A 95 27.84 4.28 41.85
CA GLY A 95 28.14 4.10 40.43
C GLY A 95 27.30 3.08 39.65
N ASP A 96 26.49 2.26 40.32
CA ASP A 96 25.65 1.22 39.71
C ASP A 96 24.50 1.79 38.85
N PHE A 97 24.04 3.03 39.10
CA PHE A 97 22.95 3.64 38.33
C PHE A 97 23.42 4.15 36.96
N ILE A 98 24.65 4.66 36.86
CA ILE A 98 25.23 5.19 35.62
C ILE A 98 25.50 4.04 34.63
N GLU A 99 25.96 2.89 35.11
CA GLU A 99 26.20 1.72 34.26
C GLU A 99 24.88 1.13 33.70
N ALA A 100 23.82 1.10 34.52
CA ALA A 100 22.50 0.67 34.09
C ALA A 100 21.87 1.62 33.04
N GLN A 101 22.09 2.93 33.16
CA GLN A 101 21.59 3.92 32.20
C GLN A 101 22.35 3.86 30.86
N GLN A 102 23.68 3.67 30.88
CA GLN A 102 24.48 3.49 29.66
C GLN A 102 24.09 2.20 28.90
N LYS A 103 23.78 1.10 29.61
CA LYS A 103 23.23 -0.13 29.00
C LYS A 103 21.87 0.10 28.32
N ARG A 104 21.00 0.95 28.88
CA ARG A 104 19.69 1.29 28.28
C ARG A 104 19.84 2.18 27.04
N ILE A 105 20.79 3.11 27.03
CA ILE A 105 21.06 3.99 25.87
C ILE A 105 21.64 3.19 24.69
N GLY A 106 22.53 2.22 24.94
CA GLY A 106 23.08 1.33 23.91
C GLY A 106 22.00 0.48 23.21
N LYS A 107 21.06 -0.09 23.97
CA LYS A 107 19.94 -0.87 23.42
C LYS A 107 18.98 -0.03 22.54
N ARG A 108 18.79 1.25 22.88
CA ARG A 108 17.92 2.18 22.13
C ARG A 108 18.51 2.54 20.76
N LYS A 109 19.82 2.80 20.68
CA LYS A 109 20.52 3.04 19.41
C LYS A 109 20.50 1.84 18.47
N ASN A 110 20.63 0.63 19.02
CA ASN A 110 20.59 -0.59 18.21
C ASN A 110 19.20 -0.83 17.59
N ARG A 111 18.13 -0.59 18.35
CA ARG A 111 16.75 -0.70 17.84
C ARG A 111 16.44 0.32 16.75
N GLN A 112 16.97 1.54 16.85
CA GLN A 112 16.78 2.60 15.85
C GLN A 112 17.52 2.32 14.54
N ASN A 113 18.69 1.69 14.60
CA ASN A 113 19.42 1.21 13.43
C ASN A 113 18.71 0.01 12.77
N GLN A 114 18.15 -0.91 13.57
CA GLN A 114 17.34 -2.03 13.06
C GLN A 114 16.12 -1.53 12.26
N ILE A 115 15.38 -0.56 12.81
CA ILE A 115 14.22 0.05 12.15
C ILE A 115 14.61 0.75 10.85
N LYS A 116 15.76 1.44 10.80
CA LYS A 116 16.25 2.07 9.57
C LYS A 116 16.61 1.04 8.48
N MET A 117 17.30 -0.05 8.85
CA MET A 117 17.57 -1.12 7.88
C MET A 117 16.28 -1.77 7.37
N ASP A 118 15.33 -2.04 8.26
CA ASP A 118 14.05 -2.66 7.86
C ASP A 118 13.27 -1.72 6.91
N GLN A 119 13.27 -0.40 7.17
CA GLN A 119 12.69 0.60 6.27
C GLN A 119 13.42 0.75 4.93
N GLU A 120 14.75 0.67 4.91
CA GLU A 120 15.52 0.67 3.65
C GLU A 120 15.24 -0.59 2.84
N LYS A 121 15.13 -1.74 3.50
CA LYS A 121 14.81 -3.01 2.87
C LYS A 121 13.37 -3.06 2.33
N GLU A 122 12.42 -2.41 2.99
CA GLU A 122 11.07 -2.21 2.44
C GLU A 122 11.08 -1.25 1.25
N LYS A 123 11.83 -0.15 1.30
CA LYS A 123 11.97 0.79 0.17
C LYS A 123 12.65 0.17 -1.04
N GLU A 124 13.63 -0.72 -0.85
CA GLU A 124 14.23 -1.48 -1.94
C GLU A 124 13.23 -2.45 -2.58
N LYS A 125 12.42 -3.14 -1.77
CA LYS A 125 11.31 -3.98 -2.26
C LYS A 125 10.24 -3.18 -2.99
N GLU A 126 9.90 -1.97 -2.54
CA GLU A 126 8.96 -1.08 -3.22
C GLU A 126 9.53 -0.55 -4.55
N LYS A 127 10.84 -0.25 -4.61
CA LYS A 127 11.51 0.17 -5.86
C LYS A 127 11.57 -0.94 -6.90
N GLU A 128 11.82 -2.20 -6.49
CA GLU A 128 11.73 -3.35 -7.40
C GLU A 128 10.28 -3.60 -7.88
N ASN A 129 9.27 -3.35 -7.04
CA ASN A 129 7.86 -3.45 -7.43
C ASN A 129 7.35 -2.27 -8.30
N SER A 130 8.15 -1.22 -8.49
CA SER A 130 7.73 0.00 -9.19
C SER A 130 8.05 0.02 -10.69
N GLN A 131 8.69 -1.02 -11.23
CA GLN A 131 8.82 -1.21 -12.68
C GLN A 131 7.64 -2.03 -13.21
N LEU A 132 6.54 -1.34 -13.50
CA LEU A 132 5.41 -1.93 -14.22
C LEU A 132 5.81 -2.10 -15.69
N GLU A 133 6.28 -3.30 -16.04
CA GLU A 133 6.43 -3.69 -17.43
C GLU A 133 5.05 -4.07 -17.98
N ILE A 134 4.58 -3.31 -18.97
CA ILE A 134 3.36 -3.61 -19.69
C ILE A 134 3.75 -4.36 -20.95
N THR A 135 3.21 -5.57 -21.11
CA THR A 135 3.36 -6.34 -22.34
C THR A 135 2.30 -5.90 -23.35
N GLU A 136 2.74 -5.43 -24.51
CA GLU A 136 1.89 -5.16 -25.66
C GLU A 136 2.00 -6.30 -26.67
N LEU A 137 0.87 -6.77 -27.20
CA LEU A 137 0.79 -7.79 -28.24
C LEU A 137 0.33 -7.15 -29.55
N LYS A 138 0.92 -7.59 -30.65
CA LYS A 138 0.44 -7.24 -31.99
C LYS A 138 -0.89 -7.94 -32.23
N CYS A 139 -1.88 -7.19 -32.70
CA CYS A 139 -3.15 -7.77 -33.12
C CYS A 139 -2.93 -8.78 -34.28
N PRO A 140 -3.57 -9.96 -34.27
CA PRO A 140 -3.40 -10.94 -35.35
C PRO A 140 -4.01 -10.51 -36.70
N PHE A 141 -4.86 -9.47 -36.71
CA PHE A 141 -5.55 -8.99 -37.91
C PHE A 141 -5.11 -7.61 -38.39
N CYS A 142 -4.34 -6.87 -37.58
CA CYS A 142 -3.83 -5.55 -37.96
C CYS A 142 -2.48 -5.25 -37.30
N ASN A 143 -1.81 -4.18 -37.71
CA ASN A 143 -0.47 -3.84 -37.20
C ASN A 143 -0.48 -3.05 -35.87
N LYS A 144 -1.59 -3.04 -35.12
CA LYS A 144 -1.68 -2.33 -33.84
C LYS A 144 -1.13 -3.19 -32.70
N PHE A 145 -0.33 -2.57 -31.84
CA PHE A 145 0.11 -3.13 -30.56
C PHE A 145 -0.84 -2.69 -29.46
N LEU A 146 -1.27 -3.63 -28.62
CA LEU A 146 -2.30 -3.44 -27.60
C LEU A 146 -1.87 -4.14 -26.31
N GLN A 147 -2.30 -3.63 -25.16
CA GLN A 147 -2.07 -4.36 -23.90
C GLN A 147 -2.74 -5.74 -23.95
N VAL A 148 -2.15 -6.75 -23.32
CA VAL A 148 -2.66 -8.13 -23.31
C VAL A 148 -4.17 -8.18 -22.97
N THR A 149 -4.60 -7.38 -22.01
CA THR A 149 -5.99 -7.29 -21.53
C THR A 149 -6.95 -6.67 -22.56
N GLN A 150 -6.46 -5.93 -23.55
CA GLN A 150 -7.24 -5.18 -24.53
C GLN A 150 -7.38 -5.90 -25.88
N VAL A 151 -6.60 -6.95 -26.13
CA VAL A 151 -6.56 -7.63 -27.44
C VAL A 151 -7.92 -8.22 -27.81
N THR A 152 -8.58 -8.91 -26.88
CA THR A 152 -9.88 -9.55 -27.13
C THR A 152 -10.97 -8.51 -27.43
N ASP A 153 -11.03 -7.43 -26.67
CA ASP A 153 -12.00 -6.35 -26.90
C ASP A 153 -11.75 -5.65 -28.24
N HIS A 154 -10.48 -5.45 -28.60
CA HIS A 154 -10.11 -4.88 -29.88
C HIS A 154 -10.56 -5.78 -31.05
N VAL A 155 -10.29 -7.08 -31.00
CA VAL A 155 -10.67 -8.02 -32.06
C VAL A 155 -12.20 -8.06 -32.23
N THR A 156 -12.95 -8.14 -31.14
CA THR A 156 -14.42 -8.22 -31.18
C THR A 156 -15.10 -6.94 -31.67
N THR A 157 -14.50 -5.78 -31.45
CA THR A 157 -15.08 -4.49 -31.84
C THR A 157 -14.64 -4.02 -33.23
N VAL A 158 -13.36 -4.20 -33.57
CA VAL A 158 -12.76 -3.70 -34.82
C VAL A 158 -12.75 -4.74 -35.94
N HIS A 159 -12.63 -6.02 -35.61
CA HIS A 159 -12.45 -7.12 -36.57
C HIS A 159 -13.62 -8.12 -36.53
N LYS A 160 -14.85 -7.61 -36.62
CA LYS A 160 -16.09 -8.42 -36.54
C LYS A 160 -16.10 -9.62 -37.49
N ASP A 161 -15.63 -9.44 -38.72
CA ASP A 161 -15.61 -10.51 -39.73
C ASP A 161 -14.63 -11.65 -39.39
N ASN A 162 -13.60 -11.36 -38.58
CA ASN A 162 -12.58 -12.32 -38.18
C ASN A 162 -12.76 -12.85 -36.75
N GLN A 163 -13.77 -12.36 -36.03
CA GLN A 163 -14.06 -12.73 -34.64
C GLN A 163 -14.24 -14.23 -34.49
N SER A 164 -14.90 -14.89 -35.45
CA SER A 164 -15.14 -16.34 -35.41
C SER A 164 -13.82 -17.12 -35.39
N ILE A 165 -12.88 -16.78 -36.27
CA ILE A 165 -11.59 -17.47 -36.34
C ILE A 165 -10.82 -17.25 -35.04
N TYR A 166 -10.87 -16.03 -34.47
CA TYR A 166 -10.20 -15.72 -33.21
C TYR A 166 -10.69 -16.58 -32.05
N PHE A 167 -12.01 -16.75 -31.87
CA PHE A 167 -12.55 -17.58 -30.80
C PHE A 167 -12.33 -19.08 -31.03
N GLU A 168 -12.47 -19.54 -32.27
CA GLU A 168 -12.18 -20.94 -32.58
C GLU A 168 -10.68 -21.26 -32.39
N ALA A 169 -9.79 -20.31 -32.68
CA ALA A 169 -8.36 -20.42 -32.39
C ALA A 169 -8.09 -20.54 -30.89
N GLN A 170 -8.89 -19.93 -30.02
CA GLN A 170 -8.77 -20.09 -28.57
C GLN A 170 -8.99 -21.55 -28.16
N LEU A 171 -10.08 -22.16 -28.61
CA LEU A 171 -10.39 -23.58 -28.34
C LEU A 171 -9.35 -24.50 -28.97
N PHE A 172 -8.88 -24.16 -30.17
CA PHE A 172 -7.81 -24.87 -30.84
C PHE A 172 -6.51 -24.87 -30.03
N THR A 173 -6.16 -23.72 -29.47
CA THR A 173 -4.95 -23.51 -28.65
C THR A 173 -4.89 -24.43 -27.44
N GLU A 174 -6.03 -24.75 -26.83
CA GLU A 174 -6.09 -25.65 -25.66
C GLU A 174 -5.53 -27.05 -25.98
N ASN A 175 -5.58 -27.45 -27.25
CA ASN A 175 -5.19 -28.78 -27.73
C ASN A 175 -3.75 -28.86 -28.22
N ILE A 176 -3.10 -27.72 -28.42
CA ILE A 176 -1.74 -27.63 -28.95
C ILE A 176 -0.77 -27.48 -27.78
N GLU A 177 0.39 -28.10 -27.90
CA GLU A 177 1.57 -27.81 -27.11
C GLU A 177 2.07 -26.38 -27.37
N LEU A 178 3.02 -25.91 -26.56
CA LEU A 178 3.60 -24.58 -26.75
C LEU A 178 4.23 -24.48 -28.14
N ILE A 179 3.82 -23.46 -28.92
CA ILE A 179 4.37 -23.24 -30.25
C ILE A 179 5.86 -22.92 -30.11
N GLN A 180 6.70 -23.67 -30.82
CA GLN A 180 8.10 -23.32 -31.01
C GLN A 180 8.20 -22.47 -32.29
N GLU A 181 8.89 -21.32 -32.21
CA GLU A 181 9.28 -20.60 -33.42
C GLU A 181 10.28 -21.45 -34.19
N GLN A 182 9.78 -22.25 -35.14
CA GLN A 182 10.61 -22.79 -36.21
C GLN A 182 10.41 -21.89 -37.43
N GLU A 183 11.51 -21.38 -37.95
CA GLU A 183 11.53 -20.37 -39.02
C GLU A 183 11.15 -20.94 -40.39
N ASP A 184 11.20 -22.27 -40.57
CA ASP A 184 11.30 -22.87 -41.91
C ASP A 184 10.09 -23.68 -42.38
N SER A 185 8.99 -23.77 -41.63
CA SER A 185 7.80 -24.47 -42.14
C SER A 185 6.44 -23.86 -41.79
N ASP A 186 5.56 -23.90 -42.79
CA ASP A 186 4.23 -23.28 -42.76
C ASP A 186 3.31 -23.91 -41.69
N ILE A 187 3.57 -25.15 -41.24
CA ILE A 187 2.61 -25.95 -40.45
C ILE A 187 3.25 -26.78 -39.33
N ASP A 188 4.58 -26.99 -39.28
CA ASP A 188 5.18 -27.83 -38.22
C ASP A 188 5.17 -27.16 -36.84
N TRP A 189 4.62 -25.94 -36.75
CA TRP A 189 4.34 -25.26 -35.50
C TRP A 189 3.22 -25.90 -34.67
N ILE A 190 2.46 -26.85 -35.24
CA ILE A 190 1.33 -27.51 -34.57
C ILE A 190 1.75 -28.88 -34.02
N ILE A 191 1.88 -28.98 -32.70
CA ILE A 191 2.06 -30.25 -31.99
C ILE A 191 0.88 -30.42 -31.03
N PHE A 192 0.13 -31.52 -31.12
CA PHE A 192 -1.06 -31.74 -30.29
C PHE A 192 -0.76 -32.55 -29.03
N LYS A 193 -1.39 -32.17 -27.91
CA LYS A 193 -1.20 -32.84 -26.60
C LYS A 193 -1.76 -34.27 -26.56
N GLN A 194 -2.85 -34.53 -27.27
CA GLN A 194 -3.62 -35.78 -27.21
C GLN A 194 -4.28 -36.06 -28.56
N GLU A 195 -4.39 -37.34 -28.91
CA GLU A 195 -5.18 -37.80 -30.06
C GLU A 195 -6.67 -37.61 -29.80
N LYS A 196 -7.28 -36.70 -30.55
CA LYS A 196 -8.72 -36.47 -30.54
C LYS A 196 -9.16 -35.78 -31.82
N ASP A 197 -10.47 -35.80 -32.03
CA ASP A 197 -11.09 -35.00 -33.08
C ASP A 197 -11.10 -33.52 -32.68
N ILE A 198 -10.65 -32.68 -33.60
CA ILE A 198 -10.51 -31.24 -33.41
C ILE A 198 -11.20 -30.53 -34.58
N LYS A 199 -11.87 -29.43 -34.24
CA LYS A 199 -12.51 -28.54 -35.20
C LYS A 199 -11.47 -27.61 -35.82
N CYS A 200 -11.39 -27.56 -37.15
CA CYS A 200 -10.54 -26.59 -37.85
C CYS A 200 -11.08 -25.17 -37.62
N PRO A 201 -10.29 -24.20 -37.11
CA PRO A 201 -10.80 -22.85 -36.82
C PRO A 201 -11.20 -22.02 -38.04
N ILE A 202 -10.77 -22.42 -39.25
CA ILE A 202 -11.03 -21.66 -40.48
C ILE A 202 -12.31 -22.14 -41.18
N CYS A 203 -12.50 -23.46 -41.37
CA CYS A 203 -13.67 -24.01 -42.06
C CYS A 203 -14.64 -24.79 -41.16
N LEU A 204 -14.34 -24.91 -39.87
CA LEU A 204 -15.19 -25.59 -38.88
C LEU A 204 -15.38 -27.10 -39.08
N ASN A 205 -14.64 -27.72 -40.01
CA ASN A 205 -14.64 -29.16 -40.19
C ASN A 205 -13.97 -29.86 -39.01
N VAL A 206 -14.62 -30.89 -38.48
CA VAL A 206 -14.11 -31.73 -37.40
C VAL A 206 -13.34 -32.91 -37.99
N MET A 207 -12.13 -33.17 -37.52
CA MET A 207 -11.29 -34.28 -37.99
C MET A 207 -10.25 -34.69 -36.94
N PRO A 208 -9.63 -35.87 -37.05
CA PRO A 208 -8.53 -36.25 -36.17
C PRO A 208 -7.40 -35.23 -36.21
N ASN A 209 -6.82 -34.91 -35.06
CA ASN A 209 -5.72 -33.95 -34.92
C ASN A 209 -4.54 -34.24 -35.88
N THR A 210 -4.22 -35.51 -36.13
CA THR A 210 -3.18 -35.98 -37.07
C THR A 210 -3.45 -35.54 -38.52
N SER A 211 -4.70 -35.26 -38.86
CA SER A 211 -5.12 -34.82 -40.19
C SER A 211 -5.13 -33.30 -40.35
N ILE A 212 -5.12 -32.54 -39.25
CA ILE A 212 -5.19 -31.06 -39.28
C ILE A 212 -4.03 -30.44 -40.08
N PRO A 213 -2.75 -30.82 -39.90
CA PRO A 213 -1.66 -30.23 -40.67
C PRO A 213 -1.84 -30.37 -42.19
N LYS A 214 -2.21 -31.57 -42.64
CA LYS A 214 -2.49 -31.84 -44.06
C LYS A 214 -3.72 -31.08 -44.54
N HIS A 215 -4.74 -30.94 -43.71
CA HIS A 215 -5.94 -30.17 -44.02
C HIS A 215 -5.62 -28.69 -44.22
N LEU A 216 -4.87 -28.08 -43.29
CA LEU A 216 -4.42 -26.69 -43.38
C LEU A 216 -3.62 -26.45 -44.68
N LYS A 217 -2.72 -27.37 -45.03
CA LYS A 217 -1.91 -27.28 -46.25
C LYS A 217 -2.70 -27.32 -47.55
N THR A 218 -3.80 -28.07 -47.59
CA THR A 218 -4.47 -28.45 -48.84
C THR A 218 -5.81 -27.76 -49.05
N LYS A 219 -6.46 -27.26 -47.99
CA LYS A 219 -7.82 -26.67 -48.04
C LYS A 219 -7.86 -25.18 -47.78
N HIS A 220 -6.77 -24.59 -47.29
CA HIS A 220 -6.69 -23.18 -46.92
C HIS A 220 -5.51 -22.53 -47.63
N ASN A 221 -5.61 -21.22 -47.86
CA ASN A 221 -4.49 -20.48 -48.44
C ASN A 221 -3.47 -20.08 -47.34
N ALA A 222 -2.26 -19.70 -47.76
CA ALA A 222 -1.17 -19.35 -46.86
C ALA A 222 -1.55 -18.20 -45.89
N LEU A 223 -2.32 -17.20 -46.36
CA LEU A 223 -2.76 -16.08 -45.55
C LEU A 223 -3.67 -16.51 -44.39
N GLN A 224 -4.63 -17.41 -44.66
CA GLN A 224 -5.54 -17.93 -43.63
C GLN A 224 -4.78 -18.78 -42.59
N VAL A 225 -3.83 -19.60 -43.05
CA VAL A 225 -2.99 -20.41 -42.16
C VAL A 225 -2.11 -19.53 -41.28
N GLU A 226 -1.52 -18.47 -41.85
CA GLU A 226 -0.72 -17.50 -41.09
C GLU A 226 -1.59 -16.73 -40.07
N GLN A 227 -2.79 -16.30 -40.45
CA GLN A 227 -3.72 -15.66 -39.52
C GLN A 227 -4.11 -16.59 -38.36
N LEU A 228 -4.36 -17.86 -38.63
CA LEU A 228 -4.61 -18.86 -37.59
C LEU A 228 -3.38 -19.02 -36.68
N LYS A 229 -2.18 -19.10 -37.23
CA LYS A 229 -0.92 -19.15 -36.47
C LYS A 229 -0.81 -17.96 -35.51
N GLN A 230 -1.01 -16.74 -36.01
CA GLN A 230 -0.96 -15.52 -35.20
C GLN A 230 -2.04 -15.49 -34.10
N CYS A 231 -3.27 -15.94 -34.40
CA CYS A 231 -4.32 -16.05 -33.40
C CYS A 231 -3.96 -17.06 -32.29
N THR A 232 -3.40 -18.21 -32.68
CA THR A 232 -3.01 -19.27 -31.75
C THR A 232 -1.88 -18.79 -30.82
N ILE A 233 -0.85 -18.14 -31.38
CA ILE A 233 0.25 -17.54 -30.60
C ILE A 233 -0.31 -16.50 -29.62
N THR A 234 -1.18 -15.60 -30.10
CA THR A 234 -1.80 -14.56 -29.26
C THR A 234 -2.52 -15.17 -28.06
N HIS A 235 -3.32 -16.22 -28.28
CA HIS A 235 -4.02 -16.92 -27.19
C HIS A 235 -3.08 -17.64 -26.24
N GLN A 236 -2.00 -18.25 -26.72
CA GLN A 236 -0.99 -18.84 -25.83
C GLN A 236 -0.36 -17.79 -24.91
N ILE A 237 -0.03 -16.61 -25.44
CA ILE A 237 0.53 -15.52 -24.64
C ILE A 237 -0.47 -15.01 -23.60
N ILE A 238 -1.74 -14.82 -23.98
CA ILE A 238 -2.81 -14.42 -23.05
C ILE A 238 -2.99 -15.48 -21.94
N GLN A 239 -2.99 -16.77 -22.29
CA GLN A 239 -3.11 -17.86 -21.31
C GLN A 239 -1.94 -17.87 -20.32
N GLN A 240 -0.70 -17.71 -20.80
CA GLN A 240 0.48 -17.66 -19.93
C GLN A 240 0.49 -16.40 -19.05
N TYR A 241 0.07 -15.24 -19.58
CA TYR A 241 -0.06 -14.01 -18.81
C TYR A 241 -1.06 -14.17 -17.65
N ASN A 242 -2.25 -14.70 -17.94
CA ASN A 242 -3.28 -14.95 -16.93
C ASN A 242 -2.82 -15.99 -15.89
N LYS A 243 -1.99 -16.95 -16.30
CA LYS A 243 -1.37 -17.91 -15.37
C LYS A 243 -0.35 -17.22 -14.46
N SER A 244 0.55 -16.40 -15.00
CA SER A 244 1.56 -15.71 -14.20
C SER A 244 0.97 -14.71 -13.21
N ILE A 245 -0.12 -14.02 -13.57
CA ILE A 245 -0.83 -13.15 -12.62
C ILE A 245 -1.38 -13.96 -11.44
N ARG A 246 -2.06 -15.07 -11.73
CA ARG A 246 -2.66 -15.91 -10.68
C ARG A 246 -1.61 -16.56 -9.77
N GLU A 247 -0.48 -16.95 -10.33
CA GLU A 247 0.61 -17.62 -9.60
C GLU A 247 1.62 -16.63 -8.99
N GLY A 248 1.53 -15.33 -9.30
CA GLY A 248 2.51 -14.33 -8.88
C GLY A 248 3.91 -14.55 -9.46
N ASN A 249 4.05 -15.35 -10.53
CA ASN A 249 5.34 -15.75 -11.08
C ASN A 249 5.62 -15.06 -12.43
N LYS A 250 6.03 -13.78 -12.36
CA LYS A 250 6.34 -12.96 -13.53
C LYS A 250 7.53 -13.52 -14.35
N SER A 251 8.55 -14.06 -13.67
CA SER A 251 9.77 -14.56 -14.34
C SER A 251 9.49 -15.67 -15.36
N THR A 252 8.54 -16.57 -15.07
CA THR A 252 8.16 -17.64 -16.01
C THR A 252 7.48 -17.06 -17.27
N TYR A 253 6.66 -16.01 -17.11
CA TYR A 253 6.03 -15.33 -18.24
C TYR A 253 7.04 -14.56 -19.09
N ASP A 254 7.97 -13.84 -18.48
CA ASP A 254 8.99 -13.08 -19.21
C ASP A 254 9.85 -14.01 -20.07
N LYS A 255 10.26 -15.16 -19.52
CA LYS A 255 11.00 -16.21 -20.25
C LYS A 255 10.18 -16.83 -21.39
N PHE A 256 8.85 -16.88 -21.25
CA PHE A 256 7.96 -17.38 -22.29
C PHE A 256 7.84 -16.38 -23.43
N VAL A 257 7.60 -15.11 -23.12
CA VAL A 257 7.45 -14.02 -24.10
C VAL A 257 8.72 -13.77 -24.90
N GLN A 258 9.90 -13.90 -24.28
CA GLN A 258 11.20 -13.75 -24.96
C GLN A 258 11.39 -14.71 -26.14
N ARG A 259 10.59 -15.77 -26.26
CA ARG A 259 10.65 -16.74 -27.36
C ARG A 259 9.91 -16.35 -28.62
N PHE A 260 9.09 -15.29 -28.60
CA PHE A 260 8.23 -14.89 -29.73
C PHE A 260 8.74 -13.66 -30.51
N GLY A 261 9.99 -13.27 -30.25
CA GLY A 261 10.63 -12.11 -30.85
C GLY A 261 9.91 -10.77 -30.62
N THR A 262 10.43 -9.71 -31.24
CA THR A 262 9.85 -8.35 -31.16
C THR A 262 8.78 -8.08 -32.23
N SER A 263 8.60 -9.01 -33.18
CA SER A 263 7.62 -8.91 -34.27
C SER A 263 6.19 -9.14 -33.79
N ILE A 264 6.02 -9.94 -32.72
CA ILE A 264 4.72 -10.31 -32.14
C ILE A 264 4.50 -9.60 -30.80
N VAL A 265 5.55 -9.47 -29.99
CA VAL A 265 5.47 -8.91 -28.64
C VAL A 265 6.35 -7.68 -28.49
N LYS A 266 5.82 -6.67 -27.82
CA LYS A 266 6.56 -5.46 -27.46
C LYS A 266 6.45 -5.24 -25.96
N THR A 267 7.57 -5.38 -25.25
CA THR A 267 7.65 -5.07 -23.82
C THR A 267 7.88 -3.56 -23.66
N VAL A 268 6.92 -2.87 -23.03
CA VAL A 268 7.04 -1.45 -22.71
C VAL A 268 7.36 -1.33 -21.23
N GLN A 269 8.59 -0.88 -20.93
CA GLN A 269 8.96 -0.51 -19.57
C GLN A 269 8.36 0.86 -19.25
N ILE A 270 7.31 0.89 -18.43
CA ILE A 270 6.79 2.16 -17.92
C ILE A 270 7.61 2.50 -16.68
N TYR A 271 8.53 3.44 -16.84
CA TYR A 271 9.13 4.11 -15.69
C TYR A 271 8.03 4.93 -15.02
N ASN A 272 7.87 4.71 -13.72
CA ASN A 272 6.82 5.28 -12.87
C ASN A 272 6.96 6.81 -12.64
N LYS A 273 7.21 7.60 -13.69
CA LYS A 273 7.14 9.07 -13.62
C LYS A 273 5.73 9.54 -13.19
N GLY A 274 4.68 8.77 -13.47
CA GLY A 274 3.32 9.08 -13.01
C GLY A 274 3.14 8.98 -11.49
N VAL A 275 3.73 7.97 -10.86
CA VAL A 275 3.71 7.80 -9.39
C VAL A 275 4.61 8.84 -8.72
N GLU A 276 5.76 9.19 -9.30
CA GLU A 276 6.58 10.32 -8.83
C GLU A 276 5.83 11.65 -8.92
N ILE A 277 5.11 11.93 -10.02
CA ILE A 277 4.32 13.16 -10.16
C ILE A 277 3.18 13.20 -9.13
N ALA A 278 2.48 12.09 -8.90
CA ALA A 278 1.42 12.01 -7.90
C ALA A 278 1.95 12.13 -6.47
N GLN A 279 3.06 11.48 -6.14
CA GLN A 279 3.73 11.61 -4.83
C GLN A 279 4.28 13.02 -4.61
N ASN A 280 4.89 13.64 -5.63
CA ASN A 280 5.38 15.01 -5.54
C ASN A 280 4.22 16.01 -5.37
N SER A 281 3.09 15.78 -6.04
CA SER A 281 1.88 16.60 -5.88
C SER A 281 1.29 16.45 -4.48
N PHE A 282 1.26 15.23 -3.93
CA PHE A 282 0.81 14.96 -2.57
C PHE A 282 1.73 15.57 -1.50
N VAL A 283 3.05 15.45 -1.68
CA VAL A 283 4.04 16.08 -0.78
C VAL A 283 3.93 17.60 -0.80
N ALA A 284 3.76 18.20 -1.99
CA ALA A 284 3.54 19.63 -2.13
C ALA A 284 2.23 20.09 -1.45
N ALA A 285 1.13 19.35 -1.63
CA ALA A 285 -0.14 19.61 -0.97
C ALA A 285 -0.03 19.53 0.56
N LYS A 286 0.67 18.50 1.08
CA LYS A 286 0.93 18.34 2.51
C LYS A 286 1.78 19.48 3.09
N GLN A 287 2.77 19.95 2.34
CA GLN A 287 3.58 21.11 2.74
C GLN A 287 2.76 22.41 2.78
N MET A 288 1.87 22.63 1.80
CA MET A 288 0.96 23.76 1.82
C MET A 288 -0.01 23.70 3.00
N PHE A 289 -0.60 22.55 3.29
CA PHE A 289 -1.47 22.36 4.46
C PHE A 289 -0.75 22.67 5.78
N ASN A 290 0.48 22.19 5.94
CA ASN A 290 1.30 22.50 7.13
C ASN A 290 1.64 23.99 7.22
N TYR A 291 1.91 24.65 6.10
CA TYR A 291 2.17 26.09 6.08
C TYR A 291 0.93 26.90 6.51
N VAL A 292 -0.24 26.54 5.98
CA VAL A 292 -1.52 27.18 6.33
C VAL A 292 -1.87 26.94 7.81
N GLY A 293 -1.75 25.70 8.29
CA GLY A 293 -1.99 25.39 9.71
C GLY A 293 -1.08 26.16 10.66
N ASN A 294 0.19 26.36 10.31
CA ASN A 294 1.13 27.15 11.10
C ASN A 294 0.88 28.66 11.03
N TYR A 295 0.28 29.16 9.95
CA TYR A 295 -0.12 30.56 9.83
C TYR A 295 -1.28 30.90 10.77
N PHE A 296 -2.25 29.99 10.91
CA PHE A 296 -3.39 30.19 11.82
C PHE A 296 -3.04 30.01 13.31
N LYS A 297 -2.04 29.19 13.64
CA LYS A 297 -1.55 29.04 15.03
C LYS A 297 -0.75 30.23 15.59
N LYS A 298 -0.43 31.23 14.75
CA LYS A 298 0.37 32.41 15.14
C LYS A 298 -0.45 33.70 15.27
N LYS A 299 -1.78 33.64 15.11
CA LYS A 299 -2.70 34.72 15.45
C LYS A 299 -3.44 34.38 16.72
#